data_AF-A0A2C5YEP8-F1
#
_entry.id   AF-A0A2C5YEP8-F1
#
_cell.length_a   1.000
_cell.length_b   1.000
_cell.length_c   1.000
_cell.angle_alpha   90.00
_cell.angle_beta   90.00
_cell.angle_gamma   90.00
#
_symmetry.space_group_name_H-M   'P 1'
#
loop_
_entity.id
_entity.type
_entity.pdbx_description
1 polymer ?
#
loop_
_entity_poly.entity_id
_entity_poly.type
_entity_poly.pdbx_seq_one_letter_code
_entity_poly.pdbx_strand_id
1 'polypeptide(L)' 'MTMLYRHVRNAGVRVYFNRTVAHAFDDADLGWVVFDNDDCISGDIILATNGIKSCTRPQILSDLGQDVRI' A
#
# COMPACT_ATOMS: atom_id res chain seq x y z
N MET A 1 22.06 -8.34 -4.67
CA MET A 1 21.24 -7.12 -4.91
C MET A 1 20.62 -7.23 -6.30
N THR A 2 19.30 -7.24 -6.44
CA THR A 2 18.62 -7.45 -7.74
C THR A 2 18.74 -6.25 -8.67
N MET A 3 18.64 -6.48 -9.99
CA MET A 3 18.78 -5.45 -11.04
C MET A 3 17.71 -4.34 -10.93
N LEU A 4 16.47 -4.72 -10.59
CA LEU A 4 15.36 -3.78 -10.37
C LEU A 4 15.59 -2.88 -9.16
N TYR A 5 16.00 -3.46 -8.02
CA TYR A 5 16.29 -2.69 -6.82
C TYR A 5 17.37 -1.63 -7.07
N ARG A 6 18.42 -1.99 -7.82
CA ARG A 6 19.47 -1.04 -8.19
C ARG A 6 18.93 0.13 -9.02
N HIS A 7 18.09 -0.15 -10.02
CA HIS A 7 17.51 0.89 -10.88
C HIS A 7 16.65 1.88 -10.09
N VAL A 8 15.76 1.39 -9.22
CA VAL A 8 14.88 2.29 -8.45
C VAL A 8 15.67 3.16 -7.47
N ARG A 9 16.74 2.62 -6.86
CA ARG A 9 17.60 3.41 -5.97
C ARG A 9 18.38 4.48 -6.72
N ASN A 10 18.88 4.17 -7.93
CA ASN A 10 19.55 5.15 -8.78
C ASN A 10 18.58 6.26 -9.26
N ALA A 11 17.31 5.95 -9.41
CA ALA A 11 16.25 6.92 -9.72
C ALA A 11 15.81 7.76 -8.52
N GLY A 12 16.42 7.59 -7.33
CA GLY A 12 16.09 8.36 -6.13
C GLY A 12 14.85 7.86 -5.38
N VAL A 13 14.32 6.68 -5.73
CA VAL A 13 13.15 6.11 -5.06
C VAL A 13 13.49 5.70 -3.63
N ARG A 14 12.66 6.16 -2.68
CA ARG A 14 12.69 5.70 -1.29
C ARG A 14 12.06 4.31 -1.21
N VAL A 15 12.85 3.32 -0.79
CA VAL A 15 12.42 1.93 -0.66
C VAL A 15 12.52 1.54 0.80
N TYR A 16 11.42 1.03 1.36
CA TYR A 16 11.34 0.56 2.73
C TYR A 16 11.16 -0.95 2.72
N PHE A 17 12.07 -1.67 3.37
CA PHE A 17 11.95 -3.11 3.59
C PHE A 17 11.45 -3.38 5.01
N ASN A 18 10.95 -4.59 5.23
CA ASN A 18 10.46 -5.04 6.53
C ASN A 18 9.36 -4.12 7.10
N ARG A 19 8.48 -3.65 6.20
CA ARG A 19 7.27 -2.89 6.51
C ARG A 19 6.10 -3.65 5.92
N THR A 20 5.16 -4.06 6.78
CA THR A 20 3.94 -4.73 6.33
C THR A 20 2.83 -3.71 6.28
N VAL A 21 2.14 -3.59 5.15
CA VAL A 21 0.95 -2.75 5.05
C VAL A 21 -0.20 -3.46 5.78
N ALA A 22 -0.76 -2.81 6.81
CA ALA A 22 -1.92 -3.30 7.54
C ALA A 22 -3.22 -2.92 6.83
N HIS A 23 -3.36 -1.64 6.48
CA HIS A 23 -4.50 -1.13 5.72
C HIS A 23 -4.13 0.12 4.93
N ALA A 24 -4.93 0.43 3.91
CA ALA A 24 -4.85 1.67 3.16
C ALA A 24 -6.25 2.28 3.03
N PHE A 25 -6.34 3.60 3.07
CA PHE A 25 -7.58 4.35 2.96
C PHE A 25 -7.31 5.69 2.29
N ASP A 26 -8.35 6.33 1.79
CA ASP A 26 -8.29 7.63 1.13
C ASP A 26 -9.46 8.52 1.55
N ASP A 27 -9.32 9.80 1.26
CA ASP A 27 -10.39 10.78 1.28
C ASP A 27 -10.35 11.63 -0.02
N ALA A 28 -11.07 12.75 -0.02
CA ALA A 28 -11.15 13.62 -1.19
C ALA A 28 -9.81 14.27 -1.59
N ASP A 29 -8.81 14.31 -0.68
CA ASP A 29 -7.58 15.06 -0.84
C ASP A 29 -6.34 14.15 -0.92
N LEU A 30 -6.28 13.07 -0.13
CA LEU A 30 -5.10 12.22 0.01
C LEU A 30 -5.44 10.73 0.21
N GLY A 31 -4.44 9.89 -0.04
CA GLY A 31 -4.39 8.51 0.41
C GLY A 31 -3.40 8.31 1.55
N TRP A 32 -3.71 7.39 2.46
CA TRP A 32 -2.86 6.92 3.54
C TRP A 32 -2.60 5.42 3.49
N VAL A 33 -1.37 5.05 3.84
CA VAL A 33 -0.96 3.66 4.09
C VAL A 33 -0.54 3.55 5.54
N VAL A 34 -1.18 2.65 6.28
CA VAL A 34 -0.85 2.34 7.67
C VAL A 34 -0.13 1.00 7.73
N PHE A 35 0.99 0.96 8.44
CA PHE A 35 1.81 -0.22 8.63
C PHE A 35 1.43 -0.98 9.91
N ASP A 36 1.89 -2.21 10.03
CA ASP A 36 1.67 -3.10 11.20
C ASP A 36 2.18 -2.54 12.54
N ASN A 37 3.07 -1.56 12.49
CA ASN A 37 3.61 -0.87 13.66
C ASN A 37 2.96 0.51 13.90
N ASP A 38 1.79 0.76 13.32
CA ASP A 38 1.03 2.02 13.38
C ASP A 38 1.72 3.24 12.74
N ASP A 39 2.87 3.06 12.08
CA ASP A 39 3.44 4.11 11.23
C ASP A 39 2.50 4.40 10.06
N CYS A 40 2.45 5.66 9.63
CA CYS A 40 1.61 6.09 8.52
C CYS A 40 2.40 6.92 7.51
N ILE A 41 2.13 6.70 6.23
CA ILE A 41 2.62 7.52 5.11
C ILE A 41 1.43 7.96 4.27
N SER A 42 1.42 9.23 3.86
CA SER A 42 0.42 9.79 2.94
C SER A 42 1.00 10.09 1.56
N GLY A 43 0.12 10.21 0.57
CA GLY A 43 0.44 10.69 -0.77
C GLY A 43 -0.83 10.89 -1.61
N ASP A 44 -0.69 11.53 -2.76
CA ASP A 44 -1.83 11.86 -3.62
C ASP A 44 -2.52 10.60 -4.18
N ILE A 45 -1.74 9.54 -4.44
CA ILE A 45 -2.22 8.30 -5.04
C ILE A 45 -1.55 7.10 -4.37
N ILE A 46 -2.33 6.06 -4.09
CA ILE A 46 -1.84 4.76 -3.63
C ILE A 46 -1.97 3.72 -4.76
N LEU A 47 -0.85 3.07 -5.09
CA LEU A 47 -0.82 1.95 -6.03
C LEU A 47 -0.64 0.62 -5.28
N ALA A 48 -1.75 -0.03 -4.95
CA ALA A 48 -1.74 -1.31 -4.25
C ALA A 48 -1.32 -2.48 -5.16
N THR A 49 -0.08 -2.96 -5.00
CA THR A 49 0.50 -4.08 -5.77
C THR A 49 0.93 -5.26 -4.87
N ASN A 50 0.23 -5.46 -3.75
CA ASN A 50 0.52 -6.44 -2.69
C ASN A 50 0.00 -7.88 -2.96
N GLY A 51 -0.20 -8.23 -4.23
CA GLY A 51 -0.47 -9.61 -4.68
C GLY A 51 -1.88 -10.15 -4.41
N ILE A 52 -2.10 -11.44 -4.69
CA ILE A 52 -3.43 -12.08 -4.67
C ILE A 52 -4.06 -12.17 -3.27
N LYS A 53 -3.24 -12.11 -2.21
CA LYS A 53 -3.65 -12.06 -0.80
C LYS A 53 -3.61 -10.62 -0.26
N SER A 54 -3.88 -9.65 -1.12
CA SER A 54 -3.90 -8.23 -0.79
C SER A 54 -4.74 -7.95 0.46
N CYS A 55 -4.15 -7.23 1.43
CA CYS A 55 -4.89 -6.66 2.57
C CYS A 55 -5.77 -5.47 2.14
N THR A 56 -5.42 -4.81 1.04
CA THR A 56 -6.12 -3.63 0.52
C THR A 56 -7.41 -4.00 -0.23
N ARG A 57 -7.42 -5.14 -0.94
CA ARG A 57 -8.60 -5.56 -1.72
C ARG A 57 -9.86 -5.70 -0.84
N PRO A 58 -9.86 -6.41 0.30
CA PRO A 58 -10.99 -6.44 1.22
C PRO A 58 -11.52 -5.05 1.62
N GLN A 59 -10.62 -4.09 1.88
CA GLN A 59 -11.00 -2.74 2.32
C GLN A 59 -11.79 -2.02 1.22
N ILE A 60 -11.23 -1.96 0.01
CA ILE A 60 -11.89 -1.34 -1.15
C ILE A 60 -13.26 -1.98 -1.42
N LEU A 61 -13.36 -3.31 -1.35
CA LEU A 61 -14.62 -4.01 -1.58
C LEU A 61 -15.66 -3.67 -0.49
N SER A 62 -15.22 -3.56 0.76
CA SER A 62 -16.07 -3.14 1.88
C SER A 62 -16.59 -1.71 1.70
N ASP A 63 -15.75 -0.78 1.26
CA ASP A 63 -16.12 0.63 1.01
C ASP A 63 -17.16 0.76 -0.12
N LEU A 64 -17.10 -0.16 -1.09
CA LEU A 64 -18.09 -0.29 -2.16
C LEU A 64 -19.36 -1.05 -1.73
N GLY A 65 -19.48 -1.44 -0.46
CA GLY A 65 -20.62 -2.18 0.07
C GLY A 65 -20.72 -3.62 -0.44
N GLN A 66 -19.61 -4.20 -0.93
CA GLN A 66 -19.58 -5.60 -1.36
C GLN A 66 -19.30 -6.52 -0.18
N ASP A 67 -20.04 -7.63 -0.10
CA ASP A 67 -19.86 -8.65 0.93
C ASP A 67 -18.51 -9.37 0.72
N VAL A 68 -17.51 -9.03 1.53
CA VAL A 68 -16.16 -9.58 1.39
C VAL A 68 -16.10 -10.95 2.05
N ARG A 69 -16.37 -11.99 1.27
CA ARG A 69 -16.10 -13.38 1.67
C ARG A 69 -14.66 -13.73 1.33
N ILE A 70 -13.79 -13.70 2.34
CA ILE A 70 -12.39 -14.14 2.24
C ILE A 70 -12.32 -15.64 2.51
#